data_AF-A0A8S3QNA2-F1
#
_entry.id   AF-A0A8S3QNA2-F1
#
_cell.length_a   1.000
_cell.length_b   1.000
_cell.length_c   1.000
_cell.angle_alpha   90.00
_cell.angle_beta   90.00
_cell.angle_gamma   90.00
#
_symmetry.space_group_name_H-M   'P 1'
#
loop_
_entity.id
_entity.type
_entity.pdbx_description
1 polymer ?
#
loop_
_entity_poly.entity_id
_entity_poly.type
_entity_poly.pdbx_seq_one_letter_code
_entity_poly.pdbx_strand_id
1 'polypeptide(L)'
;MKFVLRMIFLTLVVLVTSSAGWWWGKKSYKCNDPSRGEPYYFGTTKLFCMTKKGKRDAPSRGTKVLSHRWIQYKGYYFERINSGDIYTYGSSTESDKCSTQRESKPAGYSSLSVDCIKRCTNKYQRKYGSYGWWGNNCHHYANRISEILCTKTTCPSWCEY
;
A
#
# COMPACT_ATOMS: atom_id res chain seq x y z
N MET A 1 21.14 -35.07 31.27
CA MET A 1 21.00 -35.27 29.81
C MET A 1 19.57 -35.16 29.28
N LYS A 2 18.54 -35.73 29.94
CA LYS A 2 17.13 -35.68 29.46
C LYS A 2 16.52 -34.27 29.32
N PHE A 3 16.91 -33.32 30.19
CA PHE A 3 16.42 -31.93 30.15
C PHE A 3 16.99 -31.13 28.98
N VAL A 4 18.30 -31.27 28.71
CA VAL A 4 18.98 -30.58 27.61
C VAL A 4 18.42 -31.04 26.26
N LEU A 5 18.16 -32.34 26.12
CA LEU A 5 17.56 -32.90 24.89
C LEU A 5 16.13 -32.38 24.65
N ARG A 6 15.32 -32.21 25.71
CA ARG A 6 13.98 -31.60 25.62
C ARG A 6 14.03 -30.12 25.22
N MET A 7 14.99 -29.35 25.75
CA MET A 7 15.15 -27.94 25.40
C MET A 7 15.59 -27.76 23.94
N ILE A 8 16.50 -28.62 23.44
CA ILE A 8 16.91 -28.64 22.03
C ILE A 8 15.73 -29.01 21.12
N PHE A 9 14.89 -29.96 21.53
CA PHE A 9 13.71 -30.34 20.75
C PHE A 9 12.66 -29.22 20.69
N LEU A 10 12.43 -28.51 21.80
CA LEU A 10 11.52 -27.36 21.87
C LEU A 10 12.02 -26.17 21.02
N THR A 11 13.32 -25.87 21.03
CA THR A 11 13.87 -24.80 20.18
C THR A 11 13.79 -25.14 18.69
N LEU A 12 14.02 -26.39 18.31
CA LEU A 12 13.85 -26.84 16.93
C LEU A 12 12.39 -26.76 16.46
N VAL A 13 11.41 -27.13 17.29
CA VAL A 13 9.98 -27.01 16.93
C VAL A 13 9.56 -25.55 16.74
N VAL A 14 10.06 -24.62 17.57
CA VAL A 14 9.78 -23.17 17.41
C VAL A 14 10.42 -22.61 16.12
N LEU A 15 11.63 -23.07 15.77
CA LEU A 15 12.30 -22.68 14.52
C LEU A 15 11.64 -23.28 13.26
N VAL A 16 11.10 -24.50 13.35
CA VAL A 16 10.39 -25.15 12.23
C VAL A 16 8.98 -24.60 12.04
N THR A 17 8.27 -24.24 13.12
CA THR A 17 6.95 -23.61 13.03
C THR A 17 6.99 -22.15 12.57
N SER A 18 8.07 -21.43 12.87
CA SER A 18 8.29 -20.08 12.32
C SER A 18 8.70 -20.09 10.84
N SER A 19 9.31 -21.18 10.36
CA SER A 19 9.63 -21.37 8.94
C SER A 19 8.51 -22.05 8.15
N ALA A 20 7.53 -22.68 8.81
CA ALA A 20 6.34 -23.22 8.15
C ALA A 20 5.51 -22.14 7.45
N GLY A 21 5.61 -20.86 7.86
CA GLY A 21 5.02 -19.73 7.12
C GLY A 21 5.78 -19.33 5.84
N TRP A 22 6.97 -19.88 5.62
CA TRP A 22 7.84 -19.55 4.48
C TRP A 22 7.69 -20.51 3.29
N TRP A 23 7.08 -21.69 3.51
CA TRP A 23 6.94 -22.77 2.51
C TRP A 23 5.60 -22.74 1.76
N TRP A 24 4.65 -21.90 2.18
CA TRP A 24 3.43 -21.65 1.41
C TRP A 24 3.74 -20.54 0.41
N GLY A 25 4.06 -20.93 -0.82
CA GLY A 25 4.28 -19.98 -1.91
C GLY A 25 3.15 -18.94 -1.95
N LYS A 26 3.50 -17.65 -1.99
CA LYS A 26 2.51 -16.58 -2.18
C LYS A 26 1.71 -16.91 -3.43
N LYS A 27 0.38 -16.91 -3.34
CA LYS A 27 -0.49 -17.06 -4.51
C LYS A 27 -0.03 -16.05 -5.58
N SER A 28 0.45 -16.56 -6.71
CA SER A 28 0.87 -15.73 -7.84
C SER A 28 -0.37 -15.29 -8.58
N TYR A 29 -0.76 -14.04 -8.39
CA TYR A 29 -1.87 -13.44 -9.13
C TYR A 29 -1.31 -12.79 -10.40
N LYS A 30 -1.86 -13.14 -11.56
CA LYS A 30 -1.56 -12.47 -12.84
C LYS A 30 -2.25 -11.10 -12.85
N CYS A 31 -1.64 -10.12 -12.18
CA CYS A 31 -2.14 -8.74 -12.16
C CYS A 31 -1.91 -8.02 -13.49
N ASN A 32 -0.99 -8.52 -14.33
CA ASN A 32 -0.50 -7.88 -15.55
C ASN A 32 -1.31 -8.21 -16.82
N ASP A 33 -2.53 -8.75 -16.67
CA ASP A 33 -3.41 -9.11 -17.78
C ASP A 33 -4.39 -7.97 -18.12
N PRO A 34 -4.25 -7.31 -19.28
CA PRO A 34 -5.11 -6.19 -19.67
C PRO A 34 -6.58 -6.57 -19.88
N SER A 35 -6.90 -7.84 -20.14
CA SER A 35 -8.29 -8.29 -20.33
C SER A 35 -9.14 -8.18 -19.05
N ARG A 36 -8.48 -7.99 -17.90
CA ARG A 36 -9.12 -7.90 -16.59
C ARG A 36 -9.74 -6.53 -16.29
N GLY A 37 -9.52 -5.53 -17.14
CA GLY A 37 -10.12 -4.21 -17.02
C GLY A 37 -9.11 -3.08 -17.15
N GLU A 38 -9.25 -2.05 -16.34
CA GLU A 38 -8.45 -0.82 -16.47
C GLU A 38 -7.14 -0.90 -15.67
N PRO A 39 -6.05 -0.28 -16.16
CA PRO A 39 -4.80 -0.26 -15.45
C PRO A 39 -4.86 0.60 -14.19
N TYR A 40 -4.09 0.21 -13.18
CA TYR A 40 -3.77 1.04 -12.03
C TYR A 40 -2.25 1.14 -11.86
N TYR A 41 -1.80 2.22 -11.22
CA TYR A 41 -0.39 2.59 -11.14
C TYR A 41 -0.02 2.95 -9.71
N PHE A 42 1.18 2.56 -9.28
CA PHE A 42 1.79 3.21 -8.13
C PHE A 42 2.34 4.57 -8.53
N GLY A 43 2.41 5.45 -7.54
CA GLY A 43 3.22 6.64 -7.65
C GLY A 43 3.66 7.15 -6.29
N THR A 44 4.50 8.17 -6.34
CA THR A 44 5.12 8.75 -5.17
C THR A 44 5.10 10.26 -5.22
N THR A 45 4.90 10.88 -4.07
CA THR A 45 5.11 12.31 -3.84
C THR A 45 6.22 12.46 -2.80
N LYS A 46 7.12 13.44 -2.95
CA LYS A 46 8.24 13.63 -2.01
C LYS A 46 7.73 13.98 -0.60
N LEU A 47 7.91 13.09 0.39
CA LEU A 47 7.34 13.27 1.73
C LEU A 47 7.92 14.49 2.45
N PHE A 48 9.23 14.74 2.30
CA PHE A 48 9.88 15.93 2.85
C PHE A 48 9.30 17.25 2.33
N CYS A 49 8.72 17.25 1.13
CA CYS A 49 8.02 18.43 0.62
C CYS A 49 6.65 18.59 1.28
N MET A 50 5.91 17.48 1.45
CA MET A 50 4.59 17.49 2.10
C MET A 50 4.65 17.84 3.59
N THR A 51 5.75 17.54 4.29
CA THR A 51 5.90 17.85 5.72
C THR A 51 6.40 19.26 6.01
N LYS A 52 7.00 19.94 5.03
CA LYS A 52 7.42 21.34 5.17
C LYS A 52 6.22 22.27 5.02
N LYS A 53 5.64 22.68 6.15
CA LYS A 53 4.67 23.78 6.19
C LYS A 53 5.36 25.09 5.81
N GLY A 54 5.26 25.46 4.53
CA GLY A 54 5.54 26.82 4.06
C GLY A 54 7.01 27.14 3.81
N LYS A 55 7.22 27.86 2.69
CA LYS A 55 8.44 28.42 2.12
C LYS A 55 9.30 27.44 1.29
N ARG A 56 9.58 27.89 0.06
CA ARG A 56 10.43 27.23 -0.94
C ARG A 56 11.86 27.26 -0.41
N ASP A 57 12.41 26.10 -0.05
CA ASP A 57 13.84 25.98 0.23
C ASP A 57 14.62 25.70 -1.05
N ALA A 58 15.84 26.24 -1.10
CA ALA A 58 16.83 25.94 -2.13
C ALA A 58 17.13 24.43 -2.18
N PRO A 59 17.39 23.84 -3.37
CA PRO A 59 17.54 22.40 -3.51
C PRO A 59 18.75 21.87 -2.74
N SER A 60 18.53 20.98 -1.76
CA SER A 60 19.56 20.20 -1.09
C SER A 60 19.41 18.70 -1.41
N ARG A 61 20.54 17.98 -1.53
CA ARG A 61 20.57 16.54 -1.81
C ARG A 61 20.88 15.76 -0.53
N GLY A 62 19.89 15.03 -0.02
CA GLY A 62 20.02 14.07 1.07
C GLY A 62 19.60 12.67 0.63
N THR A 63 20.40 11.67 0.98
CA THR A 63 20.25 10.25 0.64
C THR A 63 19.28 9.57 1.60
N LYS A 64 18.23 8.92 1.04
CA LYS A 64 17.10 8.15 1.62
C LYS A 64 15.75 8.86 1.40
N VAL A 65 15.11 8.55 0.28
CA VAL A 65 13.85 9.19 -0.15
C VAL A 65 12.69 8.71 0.72
N LEU A 66 12.42 9.45 1.79
CA LEU A 66 11.11 9.44 2.44
C LEU A 66 10.08 9.91 1.39
N SER A 67 9.30 8.97 0.86
CA SER A 67 8.26 9.21 -0.16
C SER A 67 6.89 8.85 0.40
N HIS A 68 5.91 9.68 0.08
CA HIS A 68 4.49 9.38 0.25
C HIS A 68 4.05 8.52 -0.94
N ARG A 69 3.39 7.39 -0.69
CA ARG A 69 2.97 6.46 -1.76
C ARG A 69 1.46 6.48 -1.95
N TRP A 70 1.04 6.43 -3.21
CA TRP A 70 -0.35 6.45 -3.62
C TRP A 70 -0.64 5.48 -4.77
N ILE A 71 -1.92 5.18 -4.99
CA ILE A 71 -2.41 4.40 -6.14
C ILE A 71 -3.24 5.30 -7.04
N GLN A 72 -2.92 5.36 -8.33
CA GLN A 72 -3.78 5.94 -9.35
C GLN A 72 -4.61 4.83 -10.00
N TYR A 73 -5.93 4.99 -10.05
CA TYR A 73 -6.84 4.10 -10.77
C TYR A 73 -8.02 4.88 -11.34
N LYS A 74 -8.26 4.74 -12.66
CA LYS A 74 -9.36 5.44 -13.38
C LYS A 74 -9.42 6.96 -13.12
N GLY A 75 -8.25 7.62 -13.09
CA GLY A 75 -8.13 9.07 -12.84
C GLY A 75 -8.24 9.51 -11.38
N TYR A 76 -8.52 8.59 -10.46
CA TYR A 76 -8.51 8.84 -9.02
C TYR A 76 -7.18 8.46 -8.40
N TYR A 77 -6.77 9.23 -7.40
CA TYR A 77 -5.58 9.00 -6.59
C TYR A 77 -6.04 8.62 -5.20
N PHE A 78 -5.59 7.47 -4.71
CA PHE A 78 -5.95 6.89 -3.42
C PHE A 78 -4.74 6.95 -2.50
N GLU A 79 -4.87 7.62 -1.35
CA GLU A 79 -3.75 8.03 -0.52
C GLU A 79 -4.07 7.87 0.97
N ARG A 80 -3.04 7.53 1.77
CA ARG A 80 -3.12 7.59 3.24
C ARG A 80 -2.14 8.59 3.78
N ILE A 81 -2.65 9.72 4.22
CA ILE A 81 -1.89 10.80 4.85
C ILE A 81 -2.08 10.79 6.36
N ASN A 82 -1.36 11.64 7.09
CA ASN A 82 -1.43 11.70 8.55
C ASN A 82 -2.86 12.01 9.06
N SER A 83 -3.64 12.79 8.31
CA SER A 83 -5.01 13.16 8.67
C SER A 83 -6.07 12.13 8.30
N GLY A 84 -5.75 11.11 7.49
CA GLY A 84 -6.76 10.18 7.02
C GLY A 84 -6.41 9.39 5.77
N ASP A 85 -7.36 8.56 5.37
CA ASP A 85 -7.40 7.89 4.08
C ASP A 85 -8.29 8.71 3.15
N ILE A 86 -7.75 9.14 2.01
CA ILE A 86 -8.41 10.08 1.11
C ILE A 86 -8.34 9.60 -0.33
N TYR A 87 -9.22 10.18 -1.16
CA TYR A 87 -9.12 10.06 -2.61
C TYR A 87 -9.39 11.39 -3.29
N THR A 88 -8.66 11.67 -4.36
CA THR A 88 -8.79 12.88 -5.17
C THR A 88 -8.89 12.53 -6.64
N TYR A 89 -9.57 13.35 -7.44
CA TYR A 89 -9.64 13.18 -8.89
C TYR A 89 -8.63 14.09 -9.58
N GLY A 90 -7.98 13.58 -10.64
CA GLY A 90 -7.08 14.34 -11.51
C GLY A 90 -5.64 14.46 -11.00
N SER A 91 -5.43 14.62 -9.70
CA SER A 91 -4.09 14.82 -9.14
C SER A 91 -3.90 14.25 -7.74
N SER A 92 -2.67 13.82 -7.41
CA SER A 92 -2.31 13.45 -6.04
C SER A 92 -2.26 14.67 -5.13
N THR A 93 -2.37 14.44 -3.83
CA THR A 93 -2.30 15.44 -2.77
C THR A 93 -0.96 16.18 -2.85
N GLU A 94 -1.01 17.51 -2.74
CA GLU A 94 0.15 18.42 -2.85
C GLU A 94 0.93 18.32 -4.16
N SER A 95 0.36 17.79 -5.24
CA SER A 95 1.05 17.67 -6.55
C SER A 95 1.36 19.01 -7.22
N ASP A 96 0.64 20.08 -6.89
CA ASP A 96 0.87 21.45 -7.32
C ASP A 96 2.13 22.06 -6.67
N LYS A 97 2.48 21.61 -5.46
CA LYS A 97 3.61 22.12 -4.67
C LYS A 97 4.80 21.19 -4.66
N CYS A 98 4.55 19.89 -4.75
CA CYS A 98 5.52 18.83 -4.60
C CYS A 98 5.64 18.00 -5.86
N SER A 99 6.89 17.77 -6.29
CA SER A 99 7.17 16.85 -7.38
C SER A 99 6.60 15.46 -7.06
N THR A 100 5.75 15.01 -7.98
CA THR A 100 5.08 13.72 -7.96
C THR A 100 5.51 12.89 -9.17
N GLN A 101 5.59 11.58 -9.01
CA GLN A 101 5.99 10.67 -10.07
C GLN A 101 5.10 9.42 -10.04
N ARG A 102 4.44 9.15 -11.17
CA ARG A 102 3.77 7.89 -11.44
C ARG A 102 4.78 6.89 -12.03
N GLU A 103 4.63 5.62 -11.69
CA GLU A 103 5.36 4.55 -12.38
C GLU A 103 4.93 4.50 -13.87
N SER A 104 5.88 4.26 -14.76
CA SER A 104 5.63 4.26 -16.21
C SER A 104 4.87 3.02 -16.68
N LYS A 105 5.00 1.91 -15.96
CA LYS A 105 4.27 0.67 -16.23
C LYS A 105 3.10 0.51 -15.26
N PRO A 106 1.97 -0.07 -15.70
CA PRO A 106 0.88 -0.39 -14.80
C PRO A 106 1.33 -1.43 -13.78
N ALA A 107 0.91 -1.25 -12.53
CA ALA A 107 1.11 -2.21 -11.46
C ALA A 107 0.19 -3.44 -11.63
N GLY A 108 -0.96 -3.23 -12.28
CA GLY A 108 -1.86 -4.28 -12.73
C GLY A 108 -3.12 -3.73 -13.35
N TYR A 109 -4.09 -4.61 -13.60
CA TYR A 109 -5.40 -4.29 -14.18
C TYR A 109 -6.52 -4.79 -13.27
N SER A 110 -7.62 -4.05 -13.23
CA SER A 110 -8.78 -4.37 -12.39
C SER A 110 -10.10 -4.06 -13.07
N SER A 111 -11.10 -4.89 -12.80
CA SER A 111 -12.49 -4.67 -13.21
C SER A 111 -13.31 -3.95 -12.14
N LEU A 112 -12.77 -3.75 -10.93
CA LEU A 112 -13.50 -3.14 -9.83
C LEU A 112 -13.95 -1.71 -10.16
N SER A 113 -15.11 -1.31 -9.65
CA SER A 113 -15.56 0.07 -9.79
C SER A 113 -14.71 0.99 -8.93
N VAL A 114 -14.58 2.25 -9.35
CA VAL A 114 -13.93 3.30 -8.55
C VAL A 114 -14.64 3.44 -7.20
N ASP A 115 -15.97 3.37 -7.18
CA ASP A 115 -16.75 3.51 -5.96
C ASP A 115 -16.48 2.41 -4.95
N CYS A 116 -16.16 1.19 -5.40
CA CYS A 116 -15.67 0.15 -4.51
C CYS A 116 -14.37 0.58 -3.80
N ILE A 117 -13.41 1.13 -4.54
CA ILE A 117 -12.12 1.54 -3.97
C ILE A 117 -12.27 2.78 -3.08
N LYS A 118 -13.15 3.73 -3.43
CA LYS A 118 -13.53 4.84 -2.55
C LYS A 118 -14.11 4.34 -1.23
N ARG A 119 -15.00 3.36 -1.28
CA ARG A 119 -15.56 2.69 -0.10
C ARG A 119 -14.47 2.00 0.73
N CYS A 120 -13.58 1.24 0.11
CA CYS A 120 -12.44 0.63 0.79
C CYS A 120 -11.56 1.67 1.47
N THR A 121 -11.31 2.80 0.81
CA THR A 121 -10.53 3.93 1.35
C THR A 121 -11.19 4.51 2.59
N ASN A 122 -12.48 4.84 2.51
CA ASN A 122 -13.25 5.40 3.63
C ASN A 122 -13.29 4.48 4.86
N LYS A 123 -13.25 3.16 4.66
CA LYS A 123 -13.32 2.16 5.74
C LYS A 123 -11.96 1.58 6.14
N TYR A 124 -10.88 2.05 5.51
CA TYR A 124 -9.55 1.47 5.69
C TYR A 124 -9.07 1.64 7.14
N GLN A 125 -9.20 2.82 7.75
CA GLN A 125 -8.86 3.02 9.17
C GLN A 125 -9.60 2.04 10.08
N ARG A 126 -10.90 1.84 9.87
CA ARG A 126 -11.68 0.90 10.69
C ARG A 126 -11.20 -0.54 10.51
N LYS A 127 -10.80 -0.92 9.29
CA LYS A 127 -10.34 -2.29 8.99
C LYS A 127 -8.93 -2.57 9.53
N TYR A 128 -8.04 -1.59 9.44
CA TYR A 128 -6.59 -1.79 9.62
C TYR A 128 -5.95 -0.94 10.73
N GLY A 129 -6.73 -0.08 11.40
CA GLY A 129 -6.29 0.78 12.50
C GLY A 129 -5.80 2.17 12.06
N SER A 130 -5.39 2.94 13.05
CA SER A 130 -4.88 4.31 12.90
C SER A 130 -3.51 4.38 12.21
N TYR A 131 -3.09 5.59 11.83
CA TYR A 131 -1.79 5.79 11.18
C TYR A 131 -0.65 5.49 12.16
N GLY A 132 0.35 4.73 11.72
CA GLY A 132 1.53 4.43 12.53
C GLY A 132 2.79 4.45 11.66
N TRP A 133 3.86 5.11 12.13
CA TRP A 133 5.06 5.34 11.32
C TRP A 133 5.75 4.04 10.89
N TRP A 134 5.94 3.10 11.83
CA TRP A 134 6.52 1.77 11.62
C TRP A 134 5.51 0.72 11.12
N GLY A 135 4.24 1.09 10.98
CA GLY A 135 3.13 0.19 10.70
C GLY A 135 2.21 0.76 9.64
N ASN A 136 0.90 0.82 9.91
CA ASN A 136 -0.16 1.19 8.97
C ASN A 136 -0.03 2.62 8.39
N ASN A 137 0.93 2.82 7.48
CA ASN A 137 1.31 4.08 6.84
C ASN A 137 0.93 4.07 5.34
N CYS A 138 1.35 5.12 4.62
CA CYS A 138 1.06 5.28 3.19
C CYS A 138 1.53 4.12 2.29
N HIS A 139 2.67 3.48 2.59
CA HIS A 139 3.15 2.34 1.81
C HIS A 139 2.29 1.10 2.03
N HIS A 140 1.92 0.81 3.28
CA HIS A 140 1.02 -0.30 3.60
C HIS A 140 -0.36 -0.11 2.97
N TYR A 141 -0.88 1.11 3.01
CA TYR A 141 -2.13 1.46 2.36
C TYR A 141 -2.07 1.22 0.85
N ALA A 142 -1.08 1.78 0.15
CA ALA A 142 -0.94 1.65 -1.30
C ALA A 142 -0.82 0.17 -1.72
N ASN A 143 -0.03 -0.62 -0.98
CA ASN A 143 0.12 -2.06 -1.23
C ASN A 143 -1.18 -2.84 -1.05
N ARG A 144 -1.99 -2.52 -0.02
CA ARG A 144 -3.28 -3.18 0.21
C ARG A 144 -4.33 -2.80 -0.84
N ILE A 145 -4.39 -1.54 -1.24
CA ILE A 145 -5.28 -1.13 -2.35
C ILE A 145 -4.87 -1.82 -3.65
N SER A 146 -3.57 -1.90 -3.95
CA SER A 146 -3.05 -2.68 -5.10
C SER A 146 -3.43 -4.17 -5.00
N GLU A 147 -3.34 -4.78 -3.82
CA GLU A 147 -3.73 -6.17 -3.60
C GLU A 147 -5.23 -6.38 -3.88
N ILE A 148 -6.10 -5.47 -3.42
CA ILE A 148 -7.54 -5.53 -3.71
C ILE A 148 -7.78 -5.44 -5.22
N LEU A 149 -7.18 -4.45 -5.88
CA LEU A 149 -7.31 -4.24 -7.32
C LEU A 149 -6.83 -5.44 -8.14
N CYS A 150 -5.72 -6.08 -7.74
CA CYS A 150 -5.20 -7.25 -8.43
C CYS A 150 -5.97 -8.54 -8.13
N THR A 151 -6.41 -8.77 -6.90
CA THR A 151 -6.85 -10.11 -6.47
C THR A 151 -8.37 -10.28 -6.45
N LYS A 152 -9.14 -9.18 -6.50
CA LYS A 152 -10.60 -9.21 -6.36
C LYS A 152 -11.29 -8.84 -7.66
N THR A 153 -12.40 -9.51 -7.92
CA THR A 153 -13.33 -9.21 -9.03
C THR A 153 -14.65 -8.62 -8.54
N THR A 154 -14.94 -8.76 -7.25
CA THR A 154 -16.09 -8.17 -6.55
C THR A 154 -15.60 -7.31 -5.37
N CYS A 155 -16.43 -6.36 -4.95
CA CYS A 155 -16.04 -5.46 -3.87
C CYS A 155 -15.89 -6.22 -2.55
N PRO A 156 -14.78 -6.07 -1.80
CA PRO A 156 -14.65 -6.72 -0.50
C PRO A 156 -15.75 -6.25 0.46
N SER A 157 -16.37 -7.17 1.19
CA SER A 157 -17.48 -6.86 2.10
C SER A 157 -17.14 -5.76 3.12
N TRP A 158 -15.93 -5.75 3.67
CA TRP A 158 -15.52 -4.73 4.65
C TRP A 158 -15.45 -3.29 4.07
N CYS A 159 -15.41 -3.15 2.74
CA CYS A 159 -15.51 -1.85 2.08
C CYS A 159 -16.96 -1.34 2.08
N GLU A 160 -17.95 -2.25 2.02
CA GLU A 160 -19.39 -1.92 2.03
C GLU A 160 -19.92 -1.65 3.44
N TYR A 161 -19.29 -2.33 4.41
CA TYR A 161 -19.37 -2.21 5.88
C TYR A 161 -19.57 -0.85 6.50
#